data_AF-A0A935YL77-F1
#
_entry.id   AF-A0A935YL77-F1
#
_cell.length_a   1.000
_cell.length_b   1.000
_cell.length_c   1.000
_cell.angle_alpha   90.00
_cell.angle_beta   90.00
_cell.angle_gamma   90.00
#
_symmetry.space_group_name_H-M   'P 1'
#
loop_
_entity.id
_entity.type
_entity.pdbx_description
1 polymer ?
#
loop_
_entity_poly.entity_id
_entity_poly.type
_entity_poly.pdbx_seq_one_letter_code
_entity_poly.pdbx_strand_id
1 'polypeptide(L)'
;MLTTGGPVFEGDHAGIMSGPPPLDRRLAPLIEPDEHGAPARASALTVEPFDPTLLIRYNAAWHSRLPHLQRGPWRLAFASHHRYTVFAVAFWHNPSARTLPQDWLELRRMAVAPDAPHCTASHMLGQMRRYIRTYLPEVSRLISYQDLDVHTGTIYRAAGWVDAWVTKARVRDRSGNRRGTTRAYRSDANGQAPAAAAKIRWEIAP
;
A
#
# COMPACT_ATOMS: atom_id res chain seq x y z
N MET A 1 26.78 56.19 -41.25
CA MET A 1 27.02 55.00 -40.41
C MET A 1 26.01 55.05 -39.27
N LEU A 2 24.87 54.37 -39.42
CA LEU A 2 23.78 54.36 -38.45
C LEU A 2 23.74 52.96 -37.81
N THR A 3 24.08 52.87 -36.53
CA THR A 3 23.99 51.62 -35.75
C THR A 3 22.64 51.55 -35.07
N THR A 4 21.79 50.64 -35.54
CA THR A 4 20.50 50.27 -34.95
C THR A 4 20.71 49.39 -33.72
N GLY A 5 20.46 49.93 -32.52
CA GLY A 5 20.36 49.15 -31.29
C GLY A 5 18.95 48.57 -31.15
N GLY A 6 18.83 47.24 -31.24
CA GLY A 6 17.59 46.51 -30.97
C GLY A 6 17.41 46.24 -29.46
N PRO A 7 16.16 46.08 -28.97
CA PRO A 7 15.90 45.84 -27.56
C PRO A 7 16.26 44.40 -27.15
N VAL A 8 16.92 44.28 -26.02
CA VAL A 8 17.19 43.01 -25.33
C VAL A 8 15.92 42.61 -24.61
N PHE A 9 15.27 41.53 -25.06
CA PHE A 9 14.19 40.89 -24.32
C PHE A 9 14.80 40.00 -23.24
N GLU A 10 14.71 40.46 -21.99
CA GLU A 10 15.00 39.67 -20.80
C GLU A 10 13.90 38.59 -20.64
N GLY A 11 14.26 37.35 -20.96
CA GLY A 11 13.39 36.19 -20.81
C GLY A 11 13.38 35.69 -19.37
N ASP A 12 12.33 36.03 -18.63
CA ASP A 12 12.00 35.43 -17.33
C ASP A 12 11.62 33.95 -17.52
N HIS A 13 12.60 33.06 -17.38
CA HIS A 13 12.36 31.63 -17.29
C HIS A 13 11.91 31.26 -15.87
N ALA A 14 10.65 31.54 -15.55
CA ALA A 14 9.97 30.92 -14.41
C ALA A 14 9.82 29.41 -14.69
N GLY A 15 10.82 28.64 -14.28
CA GLY A 15 10.78 27.18 -14.29
C GLY A 15 9.66 26.69 -13.38
N ILE A 16 8.49 26.41 -13.95
CA ILE A 16 7.41 25.69 -13.28
C ILE A 16 7.97 24.31 -12.94
N MET A 17 8.40 24.13 -11.70
CA MET A 17 8.64 22.81 -11.13
C MET A 17 7.29 22.11 -11.03
N SER A 18 6.87 21.48 -12.12
CA SER A 18 5.66 20.67 -12.15
C SER A 18 5.90 19.40 -11.35
N GLY A 19 5.67 19.51 -10.03
CA GLY A 19 5.47 18.34 -9.19
C GLY A 19 4.34 17.47 -9.77
N PRO A 20 4.30 16.17 -9.40
CA PRO A 20 3.18 15.33 -9.78
C PRO A 20 1.87 16.01 -9.36
N PRO A 21 0.80 15.90 -10.17
CA PRO A 21 -0.48 16.50 -9.83
C PRO A 21 -0.94 16.00 -8.45
N PRO A 22 -1.64 16.86 -7.67
CA PRO A 22 -2.14 16.47 -6.36
C PRO A 22 -3.00 15.20 -6.49
N LEU A 23 -2.81 14.29 -5.54
CA LEU A 23 -3.50 13.02 -5.50
C LEU A 23 -4.99 13.25 -5.19
N ASP A 24 -5.88 12.96 -6.14
CA ASP A 24 -7.32 12.98 -5.89
C ASP A 24 -7.73 11.81 -4.98
N ARG A 25 -8.18 12.16 -3.77
CA ARG A 25 -8.57 11.23 -2.70
C ARG A 25 -10.04 10.91 -2.65
N ARG A 26 -10.84 11.43 -3.57
CA ARG A 26 -12.28 11.16 -3.63
C ARG A 26 -12.53 9.78 -4.21
N LEU A 27 -13.35 8.98 -3.54
CA LEU A 27 -13.83 7.68 -4.02
C LEU A 27 -14.92 7.81 -5.08
N ALA A 28 -15.75 8.85 -4.97
CA ALA A 28 -16.88 9.11 -5.85
C ALA A 28 -16.99 10.59 -6.21
N PRO A 29 -16.02 11.16 -6.97
CA PRO A 29 -15.94 12.61 -7.23
C PRO A 29 -17.15 13.18 -7.98
N LEU A 30 -17.97 12.33 -8.62
CA LEU A 30 -19.21 12.74 -9.27
C LEU A 30 -20.40 12.88 -8.30
N ILE A 31 -20.33 12.23 -7.13
CA ILE A 31 -21.38 12.25 -6.11
C ILE A 31 -21.01 13.25 -5.01
N GLU A 32 -19.75 13.20 -4.56
CA GLU A 32 -19.21 14.08 -3.53
C GLU A 32 -18.00 14.81 -4.12
N PRO A 33 -18.19 16.06 -4.57
CA PRO A 33 -17.16 16.78 -5.31
C PRO A 33 -16.02 17.26 -4.40
N ASP A 34 -16.27 17.38 -3.10
CA ASP A 34 -15.32 17.97 -2.17
C ASP A 34 -14.44 16.90 -1.50
N GLU A 35 -13.16 17.24 -1.32
CA GLU A 35 -12.29 16.48 -0.43
C GLU A 35 -12.50 16.97 1.00
N HIS A 36 -12.58 16.02 1.94
CA HIS A 36 -12.76 16.31 3.36
C HIS A 36 -11.47 16.02 4.13
N GLY A 37 -11.15 16.90 5.07
CA GLY A 37 -10.03 16.68 5.98
C GLY A 37 -10.20 15.43 6.85
N ALA A 38 -9.08 14.95 7.41
CA ALA A 38 -9.07 13.82 8.33
C ALA A 38 -9.99 14.08 9.54
N PRO A 39 -10.83 13.10 9.94
CA PRO A 39 -11.60 13.25 11.16
C PRO A 39 -10.68 13.18 12.39
N ALA A 40 -11.16 13.65 13.55
CA ALA A 40 -10.35 13.67 14.78
C ALA A 40 -9.90 12.27 15.26
N ARG A 41 -10.62 11.20 14.90
CA ARG A 41 -10.37 9.83 15.40
C ARG A 41 -10.54 8.81 14.28
N ALA A 42 -9.72 7.76 14.28
CA ALA A 42 -9.82 6.66 13.31
C ALA A 42 -11.15 5.91 13.36
N SER A 43 -11.85 5.90 14.50
CA SER A 43 -13.18 5.28 14.62
C SER A 43 -14.28 5.98 13.83
N ALA A 44 -14.03 7.19 13.32
CA ALA A 44 -14.93 7.91 12.43
C ALA A 44 -14.67 7.58 10.94
N LEU A 45 -13.68 6.74 10.65
CA LEU A 45 -13.43 6.22 9.32
C LEU A 45 -14.32 5.00 9.05
N THR A 46 -14.93 4.97 7.88
CA THR A 46 -15.55 3.76 7.32
C THR A 46 -14.46 2.92 6.66
N VAL A 47 -14.56 1.59 6.74
CA VAL A 47 -13.66 0.66 6.06
C VAL A 47 -14.52 -0.32 5.28
N GLU A 48 -14.36 -0.35 3.95
CA GLU A 48 -15.20 -1.16 3.08
C GLU A 48 -14.42 -1.69 1.86
N PRO A 49 -14.89 -2.79 1.25
CA PRO A 49 -14.30 -3.30 0.01
C PRO A 49 -14.39 -2.27 -1.11
N PHE A 50 -13.38 -2.25 -1.98
CA PHE A 50 -13.34 -1.33 -3.12
C PHE A 50 -12.60 -1.94 -4.32
N ASP A 51 -12.76 -1.34 -5.51
CA ASP A 51 -12.04 -1.76 -6.71
C ASP A 51 -10.51 -1.57 -6.52
N PRO A 52 -9.70 -2.65 -6.54
CA PRO A 52 -8.26 -2.55 -6.41
C PRO A 52 -7.60 -1.65 -7.47
N THR A 53 -8.18 -1.58 -8.67
CA THR A 53 -7.65 -0.77 -9.78
C THR A 53 -7.59 0.70 -9.40
N LEU A 54 -8.62 1.19 -8.71
CA LEU A 54 -8.70 2.57 -8.26
C LEU A 54 -7.80 2.83 -7.06
N LEU A 55 -7.57 1.83 -6.21
CA LEU A 55 -6.77 2.01 -4.99
C LEU A 55 -5.25 1.97 -5.20
N ILE A 56 -4.76 1.44 -6.32
CA ILE A 56 -3.32 1.32 -6.60
C ILE A 56 -2.61 2.68 -6.53
N ARG A 57 -3.26 3.76 -6.97
CA ARG A 57 -2.68 5.11 -6.93
C ARG A 57 -2.38 5.58 -5.50
N TYR A 58 -3.23 5.24 -4.54
CA TYR A 58 -3.05 5.60 -3.14
C TYR A 58 -1.88 4.87 -2.51
N ASN A 59 -1.73 3.57 -2.79
CA ASN A 59 -0.56 2.84 -2.32
C ASN A 59 0.73 3.38 -2.95
N ALA A 60 0.71 3.71 -4.25
CA ALA A 60 1.86 4.31 -4.91
C ALA A 60 2.28 5.63 -4.25
N ALA A 61 1.30 6.45 -3.83
CA ALA A 61 1.55 7.72 -3.17
C ALA A 61 1.99 7.58 -1.70
N TRP A 62 1.44 6.62 -0.95
CA TRP A 62 1.58 6.58 0.51
C TRP A 62 2.48 5.47 1.04
N HIS A 63 2.70 4.40 0.27
CA HIS A 63 3.48 3.27 0.75
C HIS A 63 4.98 3.55 0.59
N SER A 64 5.63 3.97 1.68
CA SER A 64 7.05 4.34 1.70
C SER A 64 8.01 3.24 1.18
N ARG A 65 7.70 1.97 1.47
CA ARG A 65 8.59 0.83 1.15
C ARG A 65 8.25 0.05 -0.12
N LEU A 66 6.98 -0.06 -0.48
CA LEU A 66 6.46 -0.91 -1.56
C LEU A 66 5.39 -0.17 -2.39
N PRO A 67 5.72 1.00 -2.97
CA PRO A 67 4.75 1.82 -3.72
C PRO A 67 4.24 1.12 -4.99
N HIS A 68 5.07 0.28 -5.62
CA HIS A 68 4.70 -0.40 -6.86
C HIS A 68 4.05 -1.75 -6.58
N LEU A 69 2.74 -1.84 -6.85
CA LEU A 69 2.01 -3.10 -6.86
C LEU A 69 2.12 -3.79 -8.22
N GLN A 70 2.06 -5.12 -8.19
CA GLN A 70 1.76 -5.88 -9.40
C GLN A 70 0.27 -5.71 -9.73
N ARG A 71 -0.07 -5.72 -11.02
CA ARG A 71 -1.44 -5.95 -11.50
C ARG A 71 -1.79 -7.42 -11.22
N GLY A 72 -2.06 -7.74 -9.96
CA GLY A 72 -2.43 -9.07 -9.51
C GLY A 72 -3.94 -9.23 -9.45
N PRO A 73 -4.48 -10.46 -9.50
CA PRO A 73 -5.88 -10.71 -9.22
C PRO A 73 -6.11 -10.58 -7.71
N TRP A 74 -6.18 -9.36 -7.18
CA TRP A 74 -6.47 -9.11 -5.77
C TRP A 74 -7.80 -9.76 -5.38
N ARG A 75 -7.81 -10.56 -4.30
CA ARG A 75 -9.05 -11.17 -3.81
C ARG A 75 -9.94 -10.13 -3.16
N LEU A 76 -9.33 -9.24 -2.38
CA LEU A 76 -10.00 -8.10 -1.77
C LEU A 76 -9.06 -6.89 -1.81
N ALA A 77 -9.65 -5.72 -1.94
CA ALA A 77 -9.01 -4.47 -1.57
C ALA A 77 -9.99 -3.64 -0.75
N PHE A 78 -9.47 -2.86 0.19
CA PHE A 78 -10.28 -2.04 1.09
C PHE A 78 -9.80 -0.60 1.03
N ALA A 79 -10.76 0.32 1.10
CA ALA A 79 -10.52 1.73 1.37
C ALA A 79 -10.97 2.05 2.80
N SER A 80 -10.17 2.83 3.52
CA SER A 80 -10.60 3.50 4.74
C SER A 80 -10.85 4.97 4.41
N HIS A 81 -12.07 5.46 4.63
CA HIS A 81 -12.46 6.79 4.18
C HIS A 81 -13.36 7.53 5.18
N HIS A 82 -13.40 8.85 5.07
CA HIS A 82 -14.36 9.71 5.73
C HIS A 82 -15.03 10.57 4.68
N ARG A 83 -16.37 10.50 4.58
CA ARG A 83 -17.14 11.24 3.56
C ARG A 83 -16.52 11.07 2.16
N TYR A 84 -16.26 9.82 1.76
CA TYR A 84 -15.65 9.46 0.47
C TYR A 84 -14.22 9.98 0.22
N THR A 85 -13.56 10.60 1.21
CA THR A 85 -12.13 10.93 1.15
C THR A 85 -11.28 9.81 1.75
N VAL A 86 -10.35 9.25 0.98
CA VAL A 86 -9.54 8.09 1.37
C VAL A 86 -8.38 8.49 2.29
N PHE A 87 -8.21 7.76 3.39
CA PHE A 87 -7.10 7.91 4.36
C PHE A 87 -6.21 6.67 4.47
N ALA A 88 -6.68 5.51 4.03
CA ALA A 88 -5.83 4.32 3.94
C ALA A 88 -6.36 3.33 2.91
N VAL A 89 -5.47 2.47 2.40
CA VAL A 89 -5.81 1.37 1.49
C VAL A 89 -5.13 0.09 1.91
N ALA A 90 -5.74 -1.05 1.60
CA ALA A 90 -5.19 -2.36 1.89
C ALA A 90 -5.55 -3.37 0.79
N PHE A 91 -4.67 -4.34 0.56
CA PHE A 91 -4.80 -5.35 -0.49
C PHE A 91 -4.53 -6.74 0.05
N TRP A 92 -5.46 -7.65 -0.22
CA TRP A 92 -5.42 -9.04 0.23
C TRP A 92 -5.40 -10.01 -0.94
N HIS A 93 -4.74 -11.14 -0.73
CA HIS A 93 -4.67 -12.24 -1.70
C HIS A 93 -4.36 -13.55 -0.96
N ASN A 94 -4.50 -14.70 -1.63
CA ASN A 94 -3.92 -15.95 -1.15
C ASN A 94 -2.42 -15.81 -0.84
N PRO A 95 -1.90 -16.62 0.10
CA PRO A 95 -0.50 -16.58 0.49
C PRO A 95 0.45 -16.68 -0.70
N SER A 96 1.47 -15.83 -0.67
CA SER A 96 2.56 -15.86 -1.64
C SER A 96 3.49 -17.06 -1.44
N ALA A 97 3.59 -17.58 -0.21
CA ALA A 97 4.33 -18.78 0.12
C ALA A 97 3.51 -20.03 -0.26
N ARG A 98 4.04 -20.83 -1.20
CA ARG A 98 3.39 -22.03 -1.74
C ARG A 98 3.16 -23.15 -0.72
N THR A 99 3.87 -23.11 0.40
CA THR A 99 3.77 -24.11 1.47
C THR A 99 2.66 -23.80 2.47
N LEU A 100 1.97 -22.67 2.32
CA LEU A 100 0.86 -22.29 3.19
C LEU A 100 -0.48 -22.73 2.58
N PRO A 101 -1.48 -23.05 3.43
CA PRO A 101 -2.82 -23.39 2.97
C PRO A 101 -3.43 -22.27 2.12
N GLN A 102 -4.18 -22.64 1.08
CA GLN A 102 -4.72 -21.67 0.09
C GLN A 102 -6.07 -21.07 0.51
N ASP A 103 -6.68 -21.61 1.55
CA ASP A 103 -7.81 -21.04 2.29
C ASP A 103 -7.38 -19.93 3.25
N TRP A 104 -6.07 -19.69 3.43
CA TRP A 104 -5.59 -18.52 4.17
C TRP A 104 -5.67 -17.24 3.32
N LEU A 105 -5.64 -16.09 3.98
CA LEU A 105 -5.60 -14.78 3.32
C LEU A 105 -4.44 -13.92 3.83
N GLU A 106 -3.62 -13.44 2.91
CA GLU A 106 -2.44 -12.60 3.17
C GLU A 106 -2.75 -11.13 2.90
N LEU A 107 -2.57 -10.27 3.90
CA LEU A 107 -2.47 -8.83 3.72
C LEU A 107 -1.11 -8.52 3.10
N ARG A 108 -1.13 -8.18 1.81
CA ARG A 108 0.10 -7.99 1.02
C ARG A 108 0.57 -6.55 1.02
N ARG A 109 -0.36 -5.59 1.06
CA ARG A 109 -0.05 -4.16 1.04
C ARG A 109 -1.04 -3.43 1.94
N MET A 110 -0.52 -2.46 2.67
CA MET A 110 -1.33 -1.49 3.38
C MET A 110 -0.57 -0.16 3.37
N ALA A 111 -1.27 0.91 3.04
CA ALA A 111 -0.71 2.24 2.97
C ALA A 111 -1.67 3.22 3.66
N VAL A 112 -1.12 4.16 4.42
CA VAL A 112 -1.87 5.13 5.20
C VAL A 112 -1.42 6.52 4.79
N ALA A 113 -2.37 7.41 4.52
CA ALA A 113 -2.09 8.78 4.14
C ALA A 113 -1.33 9.51 5.27
N PRO A 114 -0.42 10.45 4.95
CA PRO A 114 0.37 11.16 5.96
C PRO A 114 -0.47 11.96 6.96
N ASP A 115 -1.65 12.41 6.54
CA ASP A 115 -2.60 13.20 7.33
C ASP A 115 -3.69 12.34 7.98
N ALA A 116 -3.62 11.00 7.86
CA ALA A 116 -4.64 10.12 8.41
C ALA A 116 -4.69 10.21 9.96
N PRO A 117 -5.87 10.01 10.56
CA PRO A 117 -6.01 10.03 12.01
C PRO A 117 -5.07 9.03 12.71
N HIS A 118 -4.67 9.33 13.94
CA HIS A 118 -3.92 8.39 14.77
C HIS A 118 -4.68 7.05 14.91
N CYS A 119 -3.94 5.93 14.94
CA CYS A 119 -4.47 4.55 14.95
C CYS A 119 -5.24 4.10 13.68
N THR A 120 -5.16 4.82 12.55
CA THR A 120 -5.85 4.41 11.31
C THR A 120 -5.50 2.98 10.87
N ALA A 121 -4.22 2.60 10.89
CA ALA A 121 -3.79 1.27 10.46
C ALA A 121 -4.39 0.13 11.31
N SER A 122 -4.32 0.22 12.64
CA SER A 122 -4.85 -0.80 13.54
C SER A 122 -6.38 -0.85 13.52
N HIS A 123 -7.05 0.31 13.40
CA HIS A 123 -8.48 0.38 13.18
C HIS A 123 -8.89 -0.34 11.88
N MET A 124 -8.20 -0.04 10.78
CA MET A 124 -8.45 -0.66 9.48
C MET A 124 -8.26 -2.18 9.53
N LEU A 125 -7.18 -2.67 10.16
CA LEU A 125 -6.96 -4.10 10.38
C LEU A 125 -8.14 -4.76 11.12
N GLY A 126 -8.64 -4.13 12.18
CA GLY A 126 -9.78 -4.63 12.95
C GLY A 126 -11.07 -4.71 12.14
N GLN A 127 -11.37 -3.69 11.34
CA GLN A 127 -12.58 -3.67 10.50
C GLN A 127 -12.51 -4.68 9.35
N MET A 128 -11.39 -4.74 8.63
CA MET A 128 -11.19 -5.72 7.56
C MET A 128 -11.32 -7.15 8.08
N ARG A 129 -10.75 -7.44 9.25
CA ARG A 129 -10.89 -8.72 9.93
C ARG A 129 -12.37 -9.08 10.14
N ARG A 130 -13.15 -8.18 10.75
CA ARG A 130 -14.59 -8.39 10.97
C ARG A 130 -15.34 -8.65 9.67
N TYR A 131 -15.05 -7.88 8.62
CA TYR A 131 -15.61 -8.11 7.30
C TYR A 131 -15.29 -9.52 6.78
N ILE A 132 -14.01 -9.90 6.80
CA ILE A 132 -13.57 -11.21 6.26
C ILE A 132 -14.24 -12.36 7.02
N ARG A 133 -14.32 -12.28 8.35
CA ARG A 133 -15.03 -13.29 9.16
C ARG A 133 -16.50 -13.44 8.79
N THR A 134 -17.17 -12.34 8.52
CA THR A 134 -18.61 -12.34 8.21
C THR A 134 -18.88 -12.82 6.79
N TYR A 135 -18.06 -12.40 5.82
CA TYR A 135 -18.38 -12.58 4.39
C TYR A 135 -17.54 -13.64 3.68
N LEU A 136 -16.46 -14.13 4.29
CA LEU A 136 -15.60 -15.18 3.74
C LEU A 136 -15.33 -16.26 4.81
N PRO A 137 -16.37 -17.00 5.24
CA PRO A 137 -16.24 -18.01 6.29
C PRO A 137 -15.31 -19.18 5.92
N GLU A 138 -15.00 -19.35 4.63
CA GLU A 138 -14.01 -20.33 4.17
C GLU A 138 -12.57 -19.93 4.48
N VAL A 139 -12.31 -18.66 4.79
CA VAL A 139 -10.98 -18.21 5.18
C VAL A 139 -10.68 -18.65 6.60
N SER A 140 -9.74 -19.57 6.79
CA SER A 140 -9.42 -20.10 8.12
C SER A 140 -8.38 -19.27 8.90
N ARG A 141 -7.61 -18.42 8.20
CA ARG A 141 -6.50 -17.65 8.79
C ARG A 141 -6.19 -16.38 8.02
N LEU A 142 -5.85 -15.32 8.74
CA LEU A 142 -5.29 -14.09 8.19
C LEU A 142 -3.80 -14.02 8.53
N ILE A 143 -2.99 -13.66 7.54
CA ILE A 143 -1.55 -13.51 7.70
C ILE A 143 -1.06 -12.18 7.13
N SER A 144 0.08 -11.69 7.63
CA SER A 144 0.80 -10.61 6.97
C SER A 144 2.30 -10.71 7.25
N TYR A 145 3.11 -10.15 6.35
CA TYR A 145 4.55 -10.08 6.51
C TYR A 145 4.98 -8.64 6.72
N GLN A 146 5.73 -8.39 7.78
CA GLN A 146 6.27 -7.09 8.09
C GLN A 146 7.78 -7.07 7.90
N ASP A 147 8.27 -6.00 7.28
CA ASP A 147 9.68 -5.65 7.19
C ASP A 147 10.21 -5.19 8.57
N LEU A 148 11.19 -5.91 9.11
CA LEU A 148 11.77 -5.61 10.43
C LEU A 148 12.75 -4.42 10.41
N ASP A 149 13.20 -3.98 9.24
CA ASP A 149 14.14 -2.85 9.14
C ASP A 149 13.44 -1.50 9.32
N VAL A 150 12.12 -1.44 9.14
CA VAL A 150 11.35 -0.17 9.08
C VAL A 150 10.14 -0.13 10.01
N HIS A 151 9.76 -1.26 10.59
CA HIS A 151 8.55 -1.35 11.41
C HIS A 151 8.81 -2.21 12.65
N THR A 152 8.12 -1.89 13.75
CA THR A 152 8.19 -2.61 15.04
C THR A 152 6.96 -3.48 15.33
N GLY A 153 5.94 -3.42 14.47
CA GLY A 153 4.74 -4.26 14.56
C GLY A 153 3.65 -3.74 15.49
N THR A 154 3.77 -2.50 15.95
CA THR A 154 2.80 -1.86 16.86
C THR A 154 1.36 -1.96 16.34
N ILE A 155 1.14 -1.77 15.03
CA ILE A 155 -0.21 -1.82 14.44
C ILE A 155 -0.84 -3.22 14.51
N TYR A 156 -0.03 -4.28 14.40
CA TYR A 156 -0.49 -5.67 14.44
C TYR A 156 -0.86 -6.06 15.87
N ARG A 157 0.02 -5.75 16.84
CA ARG A 157 -0.25 -5.97 18.26
C ARG A 157 -1.50 -5.22 18.73
N ALA A 158 -1.64 -3.95 18.33
CA ALA A 158 -2.82 -3.14 18.63
C ALA A 158 -4.12 -3.71 18.03
N ALA A 159 -4.02 -4.45 16.92
CA ALA A 159 -5.14 -5.14 16.30
C ALA A 159 -5.33 -6.60 16.79
N GLY A 160 -4.56 -7.04 17.79
CA GLY A 160 -4.66 -8.38 18.39
C GLY A 160 -4.00 -9.50 17.59
N TRP A 161 -3.13 -9.18 16.64
CA TRP A 161 -2.37 -10.19 15.89
C TRP A 161 -1.20 -10.71 16.71
N VAL A 162 -0.82 -11.97 16.48
CA VAL A 162 0.31 -12.62 17.15
C VAL A 162 1.47 -12.84 16.19
N ASP A 163 2.69 -12.82 16.70
CA ASP A 163 3.88 -13.19 15.96
C ASP A 163 4.00 -14.72 15.86
N ALA A 164 4.06 -15.22 14.63
CA ALA A 164 4.07 -16.66 14.40
C ALA A 164 5.44 -17.18 13.93
N TRP A 165 6.16 -16.40 13.12
CA TRP A 165 7.42 -16.85 12.54
C TRP A 165 8.31 -15.69 12.12
N VAL A 166 9.61 -15.76 12.42
CA VAL A 166 10.62 -14.80 11.95
C VAL A 166 11.50 -15.47 10.88
N THR A 167 11.55 -14.85 9.71
CA THR A 167 12.35 -15.30 8.57
C THR A 167 13.62 -14.47 8.48
N LYS A 168 14.77 -15.16 8.38
CA LYS A 168 16.06 -14.51 8.13
C LYS A 168 16.05 -13.80 6.76
N ALA A 169 16.75 -12.67 6.72
CA ALA A 169 17.13 -11.98 5.49
C ALA A 169 17.65 -12.99 4.44
N ARG A 170 17.15 -12.90 3.20
CA ARG A 170 17.65 -13.71 2.09
C ARG A 170 17.96 -12.82 0.90
N VAL A 171 19.24 -12.59 0.65
CA VAL A 171 19.70 -12.03 -0.61
C VAL A 171 19.77 -13.16 -1.64
N ARG A 172 19.04 -13.01 -2.74
CA ARG A 172 19.18 -13.90 -3.89
C ARG A 172 19.99 -13.16 -4.93
N ASP A 173 21.03 -13.81 -5.46
CA ASP A 173 21.62 -13.35 -6.70
C ASP A 173 20.59 -13.50 -7.83
N ARG A 174 20.31 -12.37 -8.49
CA ARG A 174 19.34 -12.26 -9.58
C ARG A 174 20.00 -11.73 -10.86
N SER A 175 21.34 -11.72 -10.92
CA SER A 175 22.10 -11.28 -12.09
C SER A 175 21.92 -12.21 -13.29
N GLY A 176 21.63 -13.50 -13.05
CA GLY A 176 21.38 -14.50 -14.08
C GLY A 176 19.91 -14.81 -14.36
N ASN A 177 19.68 -15.81 -15.20
CA ASN A 177 18.35 -16.39 -15.39
C ASN A 177 17.92 -17.21 -14.16
N ARG A 178 16.61 -17.39 -13.97
CA ARG A 178 16.11 -18.27 -12.92
C ARG A 178 16.64 -19.67 -13.14
N ARG A 179 17.17 -20.28 -12.08
CA ARG A 179 17.77 -21.62 -12.13
C ARG A 179 16.88 -22.60 -12.90
N GLY A 180 17.44 -23.23 -13.94
CA GLY A 180 16.73 -24.18 -14.79
C GLY A 180 15.79 -23.56 -15.82
N THR A 181 15.88 -22.25 -16.10
CA THR A 181 15.09 -21.58 -17.13
C THR A 181 15.91 -20.55 -17.90
N THR A 182 15.45 -20.16 -19.08
CA THR A 182 15.99 -19.03 -19.86
C THR A 182 15.35 -17.69 -19.45
N ARG A 183 14.46 -17.69 -18.45
CA ARG A 183 13.74 -16.49 -18.02
C ARG A 183 14.56 -15.73 -16.99
N ALA A 184 14.78 -14.45 -17.23
CA ALA A 184 15.34 -13.55 -16.23
C ALA A 184 14.49 -13.55 -14.94
N TYR A 185 15.13 -13.25 -13.81
CA TYR A 185 14.37 -12.90 -12.61
C TYR A 185 13.52 -11.66 -12.91
N ARG A 186 12.31 -11.60 -12.31
CA ARG A 186 11.52 -10.36 -12.39
C ARG A 186 12.32 -9.26 -11.69
N SER A 187 12.34 -8.08 -12.31
CA SER A 187 12.91 -6.90 -11.70
C SER A 187 12.23 -6.61 -10.36
N ASP A 188 13.03 -6.24 -9.37
CA ASP A 188 12.51 -5.79 -8.09
C ASP A 188 12.00 -4.37 -8.25
N ALA A 189 10.72 -4.24 -8.64
CA ALA A 189 10.08 -2.96 -8.88
C ALA A 189 10.14 -1.99 -7.68
N ASN A 190 10.36 -2.51 -6.46
CA ASN A 190 10.51 -1.72 -5.23
C ASN A 190 11.95 -1.74 -4.68
N GLY A 191 12.94 -2.11 -5.50
CA GLY A 191 14.33 -2.28 -5.11
C GLY A 191 14.62 -3.55 -4.30
N GLN A 192 15.90 -3.78 -4.00
CA GLN A 192 16.36 -5.00 -3.30
C GLN A 192 16.13 -4.95 -1.80
N ALA A 193 16.15 -3.75 -1.20
CA ALA A 193 16.14 -3.59 0.24
C ALA A 193 14.91 -4.24 0.93
N PRO A 194 13.67 -4.11 0.41
CA PRO A 194 12.53 -4.85 0.99
C PRO A 194 12.65 -6.37 0.87
N ALA A 195 13.35 -6.90 -0.14
CA ALA A 195 13.54 -8.34 -0.32
C ALA A 195 14.66 -8.90 0.57
N ALA A 196 15.67 -8.06 0.86
CA ALA A 196 16.81 -8.42 1.69
C ALA A 196 16.52 -8.38 3.19
N ALA A 197 15.50 -7.63 3.63
CA ALA A 197 15.19 -7.49 5.05
C ALA A 197 14.60 -8.76 5.68
N ALA A 198 14.90 -8.97 6.97
CA ALA A 198 14.23 -9.98 7.76
C ALA A 198 12.73 -9.67 7.88
N LYS A 199 11.91 -10.73 7.94
CA LYS A 199 10.44 -10.58 7.98
C LYS A 199 9.87 -11.31 9.17
N ILE A 200 8.92 -10.68 9.86
CA ILE A 200 8.05 -11.37 10.81
C ILE A 200 6.71 -11.64 10.15
N ARG A 201 6.19 -12.86 10.33
CA ARG A 201 4.83 -13.23 9.95
C ARG A 201 3.91 -13.04 11.14
N TRP A 202 2.91 -12.19 10.95
CA TRP A 202 1.80 -12.02 11.86
C TRP A 202 0.64 -12.92 11.45
N GLU A 203 -0.07 -13.45 12.44
CA GLU A 203 -1.25 -14.29 12.21
C GLU A 203 -2.38 -13.91 13.14
N ILE A 204 -3.61 -14.11 12.67
CA ILE A 204 -4.82 -14.05 13.48
C ILE A 204 -5.91 -14.91 12.84
N ALA A 205 -6.82 -15.46 13.64
CA ALA A 205 -8.07 -15.97 13.11
C ALA A 205 -8.92 -14.80 12.58
N PRO A 206 -9.77 -14.99 11.56
CA PRO A 206 -10.72 -13.97 11.14
C PRO A 206 -11.58 -13.41 12.28
#